data_AF-A0A2E5B4X3-F1
#
_entry.id   AF-A0A2E5B4X3-F1
#
_cell.length_a   1.000
_cell.length_b   1.000
_cell.length_c   1.000
_cell.angle_alpha   90.00
_cell.angle_beta   90.00
_cell.angle_gamma   90.00
#
_symmetry.space_group_name_H-M   'P 1'
#
loop_
_entity.id
_entity.type
_entity.pdbx_description
1 polymer ?
#
loop_
_entity_poly.entity_id
_entity_poly.type
_entity_poly.pdbx_seq_one_letter_code
_entity_poly.pdbx_strand_id
1 'polypeptide(L)'
;MKTSTASDCLIIRPAKQKVMAAGRMSRRCRKFMRQIHKATTRYGLQEIASTIQSDLDRRYLSYEEALNLGNILQDRADTLPGDEIVYAVSDRDSYRRTLELYLKDGVLTQAEQLLLWEERRRLGIGDIVHNQLMEQLLTVWTRQGKSVQIHAFRGGMTDVQS
;
A
#
# COMPACT_ATOMS: atom_id res chain seq x y z
N MET A 1 54.28 -28.19 -22.91
CA MET A 1 53.30 -28.54 -21.85
C MET A 1 53.03 -27.29 -21.01
N LYS A 2 51.74 -26.95 -20.86
CA LYS A 2 51.09 -26.25 -19.73
C LYS A 2 51.37 -24.74 -19.56
N THR A 3 50.46 -23.84 -19.99
CA THR A 3 49.21 -23.32 -19.34
C THR A 3 49.51 -22.25 -18.29
N SER A 4 48.70 -21.23 -17.99
CA SER A 4 47.52 -20.59 -18.56
C SER A 4 47.18 -19.48 -17.55
N THR A 5 46.86 -18.28 -18.04
CA THR A 5 45.89 -17.30 -17.51
C THR A 5 45.84 -16.95 -16.00
N ALA A 6 46.14 -15.68 -15.76
CA ALA A 6 45.48 -14.72 -14.87
C ALA A 6 44.28 -15.22 -14.03
N SER A 7 44.28 -14.83 -12.76
CA SER A 7 43.07 -14.67 -11.94
C SER A 7 43.31 -13.54 -10.96
N ASP A 8 42.99 -12.32 -11.39
CA ASP A 8 42.78 -11.18 -10.49
C ASP A 8 41.49 -11.44 -9.70
N CYS A 9 41.67 -11.90 -8.47
CA CYS A 9 40.58 -12.11 -7.53
C CYS A 9 40.13 -10.75 -6.97
N LEU A 10 39.15 -10.12 -7.62
CA LEU A 10 38.41 -9.01 -7.02
C LEU A 10 37.68 -9.50 -5.76
N ILE A 11 38.23 -9.19 -4.59
CA ILE A 11 37.55 -9.40 -3.31
C ILE A 11 36.40 -8.40 -3.22
N ILE A 12 35.21 -8.81 -3.65
CA ILE A 12 33.97 -8.10 -3.37
C ILE A 12 33.73 -8.18 -1.86
N ARG A 13 33.97 -7.07 -1.16
CA ARG A 13 33.57 -6.93 0.25
C ARG A 13 32.05 -7.02 0.32
N PRO A 14 31.46 -7.97 1.07
CA PRO A 14 30.01 -7.96 1.26
C PRO A 14 29.62 -6.65 1.95
N ALA A 15 28.73 -5.90 1.31
CA ALA A 15 28.10 -4.73 1.93
C ALA A 15 27.54 -5.17 3.28
N LYS A 16 27.92 -4.47 4.37
CA LYS A 16 27.40 -4.74 5.71
C LYS A 16 25.87 -4.73 5.64
N GLN A 17 25.28 -5.91 5.67
CA GLN A 17 23.85 -6.06 5.86
C GLN A 17 23.57 -5.55 7.27
N LYS A 18 23.01 -4.34 7.33
CA LYS A 18 22.58 -3.74 8.59
C LYS A 18 21.44 -4.62 9.09
N VAL A 19 21.76 -5.55 9.97
CA VAL A 19 20.75 -6.33 10.70
C VAL A 19 19.91 -5.28 11.43
N MET A 20 18.70 -5.06 10.92
CA MET A 20 17.70 -4.22 11.56
C MET A 20 17.24 -4.97 12.81
N ALA A 21 18.05 -4.91 13.87
CA ALA A 21 17.59 -5.25 15.21
C ALA A 21 16.30 -4.45 15.41
N ALA A 22 15.18 -5.14 15.67
CA ALA A 22 13.85 -4.55 15.80
C ALA A 22 13.93 -3.27 16.64
N GLY A 23 14.06 -2.13 15.95
CA GLY A 23 14.34 -0.87 16.58
C GLY A 23 13.14 -0.53 17.43
N ARG A 24 13.32 -0.33 18.74
CA ARG A 24 12.22 0.14 19.60
C ARG A 24 11.56 1.32 18.88
N MET A 25 10.28 1.16 18.50
CA MET A 25 9.52 2.17 17.76
C MET A 25 9.82 3.58 18.29
N SER A 26 9.91 4.60 17.44
CA SER A 26 10.17 5.93 17.96
C SER A 26 9.08 6.37 18.95
N ARG A 27 9.43 7.28 19.88
CA ARG A 27 8.45 7.87 20.82
C ARG A 27 7.28 8.50 20.07
N ARG A 28 7.56 9.08 18.90
CA ARG A 28 6.61 9.72 18.00
C ARG A 28 5.68 8.68 17.37
N CYS A 29 6.22 7.59 16.82
CA CYS A 29 5.43 6.49 16.27
C CYS A 29 4.46 5.90 17.32
N ARG A 30 4.92 5.67 18.56
CA ARG A 30 4.03 5.25 19.66
C ARG A 30 2.95 6.27 20.01
N LYS A 31 3.22 7.57 19.88
CA LYS A 31 2.21 8.62 20.11
C LYS A 31 1.11 8.54 19.06
N PHE A 32 1.46 8.43 17.78
CA PHE A 32 0.50 8.28 16.70
C PHE A 32 -0.33 7.00 16.84
N MET A 33 0.29 5.87 17.14
CA MET A 33 -0.42 4.61 17.39
C MET A 33 -1.50 4.75 18.48
N ARG A 34 -1.19 5.45 19.58
CA ARG A 34 -2.20 5.74 20.62
C ARG A 34 -3.31 6.68 20.14
N GLN A 35 -2.99 7.67 19.30
CA GLN A 35 -3.99 8.58 18.74
C GLN A 35 -4.92 7.84 17.78
N ILE A 36 -4.37 6.99 16.90
CA ILE A 36 -5.13 6.15 15.97
C ILE A 36 -6.14 5.29 16.75
N HIS A 37 -5.69 4.54 17.76
CA HIS A 37 -6.58 3.68 18.54
C HIS A 37 -7.69 4.46 19.27
N LYS A 38 -7.41 5.71 19.67
CA LYS A 38 -8.39 6.56 20.37
C LYS A 38 -9.36 7.28 19.43
N ALA A 39 -9.03 7.39 18.14
CA ALA A 39 -9.91 8.05 17.19
C ALA A 39 -11.22 7.26 17.05
N THR A 40 -12.33 7.99 17.04
CA THR A 40 -13.70 7.46 16.96
C THR A 40 -14.39 7.80 15.65
N THR A 41 -13.77 8.65 14.81
CA THR A 41 -14.32 9.09 13.53
C THR A 41 -13.28 8.95 12.41
N ARG A 42 -13.75 8.68 11.18
CA ARG A 42 -12.89 8.62 9.98
C ARG A 42 -12.22 9.97 9.70
N TYR A 43 -12.92 11.07 9.95
CA TYR A 43 -12.36 12.42 9.89
C TYR A 43 -11.15 12.59 10.83
N GLY A 44 -11.27 12.17 12.10
CA GLY A 44 -10.15 12.23 13.04
C GLY A 44 -8.97 11.36 12.62
N LEU A 45 -9.23 10.20 11.98
CA LEU A 45 -8.16 9.40 11.36
C LEU A 45 -7.51 10.13 10.18
N GLN A 46 -8.27 10.84 9.35
CA GLN A 46 -7.73 11.63 8.25
C GLN A 46 -6.82 12.76 8.72
N GLU A 47 -7.16 13.44 9.83
CA GLU A 47 -6.28 14.45 10.44
C GLU A 47 -4.96 13.84 10.95
N ILE A 48 -5.04 12.67 11.59
CA ILE A 48 -3.86 11.94 12.06
C ILE A 48 -2.99 11.52 10.86
N ALA A 49 -3.61 10.97 9.80
CA ALA A 49 -2.91 10.58 8.58
C ALA A 49 -2.17 11.76 7.92
N SER A 50 -2.83 12.91 7.84
CA SER A 50 -2.26 14.15 7.30
C SER A 50 -1.06 14.64 8.13
N THR A 51 -1.12 14.46 9.45
CA THR A 51 -0.01 14.78 10.35
C THR A 51 1.16 13.82 10.17
N ILE A 52 0.88 12.51 10.01
CA ILE A 52 1.90 11.49 9.74
C ILE A 52 2.61 11.79 8.42
N GLN A 53 1.87 12.13 7.35
CA GLN A 53 2.43 12.52 6.06
C GLN A 53 3.35 13.74 6.20
N SER A 54 2.89 14.78 6.90
CA SER A 54 3.70 15.98 7.15
C SER A 54 5.00 15.67 7.91
N ASP A 55 4.94 14.74 8.87
CA ASP A 55 6.11 14.29 9.63
C ASP A 55 7.06 13.41 8.80
N LEU A 56 6.53 12.60 7.88
CA LEU A 56 7.32 11.86 6.90
C LEU A 56 8.05 12.82 5.95
N ASP A 57 7.34 13.81 5.41
CA ASP A 57 7.90 14.79 4.45
C ASP A 57 9.02 15.63 5.09
N ARG A 58 8.86 15.96 6.38
CA ARG A 58 9.89 16.65 7.19
C ARG A 58 10.99 15.72 7.71
N ARG A 59 10.95 14.43 7.36
CA ARG A 59 11.91 13.40 7.79
C ARG A 59 11.97 13.20 9.30
N TYR A 60 10.87 13.48 10.00
CA TYR A 60 10.70 13.19 11.42
C TYR A 60 10.21 11.76 11.68
N LEU A 61 9.73 11.08 10.63
CA LEU A 61 9.42 9.66 10.60
C LEU A 61 10.16 9.00 9.43
N SER A 62 10.53 7.74 9.58
CA SER A 62 10.96 6.94 8.43
C SER A 62 9.76 6.52 7.58
N TYR A 63 10.02 6.16 6.33
CA TYR A 63 8.97 5.59 5.47
C TYR A 63 8.36 4.32 6.08
N GLU A 64 9.19 3.41 6.61
CA GLU A 64 8.70 2.19 7.27
C GLU A 64 7.81 2.49 8.48
N GLU A 65 8.15 3.49 9.30
CA GLU A 65 7.30 3.91 10.42
C GLU A 65 5.98 4.51 9.95
N ALA A 66 6.01 5.36 8.92
CA ALA A 66 4.82 5.95 8.34
C ALA A 66 3.91 4.89 7.70
N LEU A 67 4.49 3.93 6.97
CA LEU A 67 3.79 2.80 6.35
C LEU A 67 3.08 1.95 7.41
N ASN A 68 3.81 1.58 8.47
CA ASN A 68 3.23 0.80 9.57
C ASN A 68 2.09 1.55 10.28
N LEU A 69 2.25 2.85 10.53
CA LEU A 69 1.19 3.67 11.12
C LEU A 69 -0.02 3.79 10.18
N GLY A 70 0.20 3.96 8.88
CA GLY A 70 -0.89 4.06 7.92
C GLY A 70 -1.66 2.75 7.75
N ASN A 71 -0.99 1.60 7.82
CA ASN A 71 -1.66 0.29 7.83
C ASN A 71 -2.55 0.14 9.08
N ILE A 72 -2.03 0.43 10.28
CA ILE A 72 -2.83 0.41 11.54
C ILE A 72 -4.01 1.39 11.46
N LEU A 73 -3.81 2.55 10.83
CA LEU A 73 -4.83 3.57 10.64
C LEU A 73 -5.96 3.08 9.72
N GLN A 74 -5.64 2.36 8.65
CA GLN A 74 -6.63 1.75 7.76
C GLN A 74 -7.42 0.66 8.48
N ASP A 75 -6.76 -0.23 9.23
CA ASP A 75 -7.43 -1.26 10.01
C ASP A 75 -8.39 -0.64 11.03
N ARG A 76 -7.98 0.47 11.66
CA ARG A 76 -8.86 1.22 12.55
C ARG A 76 -10.03 1.85 11.79
N ALA A 77 -9.80 2.41 10.61
CA ALA A 77 -10.85 3.01 9.79
C ALA A 77 -11.92 1.97 9.44
N ASP A 78 -11.55 0.74 9.12
CA ASP A 78 -12.50 -0.34 8.77
C ASP A 78 -13.45 -0.69 9.92
N THR A 79 -13.06 -0.44 11.17
CA THR A 79 -13.93 -0.65 12.34
C THR A 79 -14.90 0.51 12.60
N LEU A 80 -14.75 1.63 11.90
CA LEU A 80 -15.58 2.81 12.07
C LEU A 80 -16.66 2.88 10.97
N PRO A 81 -17.87 3.36 11.30
CA PRO A 81 -18.92 3.52 10.30
C PRO A 81 -18.53 4.54 9.22
N GLY A 82 -19.01 4.31 8.00
CA GLY A 82 -18.79 5.17 6.84
C GLY A 82 -18.02 4.47 5.72
N ASP A 83 -18.20 4.98 4.50
CA ASP A 83 -17.64 4.45 3.24
C ASP A 83 -16.55 5.37 2.64
N GLU A 84 -16.23 6.48 3.30
CA GLU A 84 -15.25 7.46 2.83
C GLU A 84 -13.83 6.88 2.85
N ILE A 85 -13.05 7.08 1.79
CA ILE A 85 -11.64 6.67 1.76
C ILE A 85 -10.84 7.55 2.74
N VAL A 86 -10.13 6.91 3.67
CA VAL A 86 -9.13 7.60 4.49
C VAL A 86 -7.78 7.48 3.79
N TYR A 87 -7.19 8.60 3.42
CA TYR A 87 -5.90 8.66 2.73
C TYR A 87 -4.76 8.65 3.75
N ALA A 88 -3.99 7.56 3.76
CA ALA A 88 -2.85 7.36 4.65
C ALA A 88 -1.71 6.66 3.89
N VAL A 89 -0.45 6.89 4.28
CA VAL A 89 0.69 6.17 3.70
C VAL A 89 0.60 4.69 4.10
N SER A 90 0.03 3.86 3.24
CA SER A 90 -0.27 2.45 3.53
C SER A 90 -0.13 1.58 2.28
N ASP A 91 -0.10 0.27 2.47
CA ASP A 91 -0.14 -0.69 1.36
C ASP A 91 -1.44 -0.54 0.57
N ARG A 92 -2.55 -0.32 1.29
CA ARG A 92 -3.88 -0.03 0.71
C ARG A 92 -3.86 1.23 -0.17
N ASP A 93 -3.21 2.29 0.29
CA ASP A 93 -3.11 3.54 -0.47
C ASP A 93 -2.18 3.41 -1.68
N SER A 94 -1.09 2.66 -1.54
CA SER A 94 -0.21 2.32 -2.65
C SER A 94 -0.98 1.57 -3.74
N TYR A 95 -1.80 0.60 -3.35
CA TYR A 95 -2.66 -0.13 -4.27
C TYR A 95 -3.76 0.75 -4.89
N ARG A 96 -4.41 1.62 -4.11
CA ARG A 96 -5.40 2.59 -4.59
C ARG A 96 -4.81 3.46 -5.70
N ARG A 97 -3.60 3.99 -5.54
CA ARG A 97 -2.94 4.82 -6.56
C ARG A 97 -2.67 4.03 -7.85
N THR A 98 -2.22 2.77 -7.74
CA THR A 98 -2.06 1.88 -8.89
C THR A 98 -3.39 1.62 -9.59
N LEU A 99 -4.45 1.41 -8.81
CA LEU A 99 -5.80 1.21 -9.34
C LEU A 99 -6.31 2.44 -10.07
N GLU A 100 -6.16 3.63 -9.49
CA GLU A 100 -6.50 4.91 -10.14
C GLU A 100 -5.73 5.13 -11.45
N LEU A 101 -4.46 4.73 -11.50
CA LEU A 101 -3.65 4.82 -12.70
C LEU A 101 -4.22 3.96 -13.83
N TYR A 102 -4.53 2.69 -13.57
CA TYR A 102 -5.08 1.79 -14.60
C TYR A 102 -6.49 2.15 -15.01
N LEU A 103 -7.29 2.69 -14.10
CA LEU A 103 -8.61 3.15 -14.47
C LEU A 103 -8.53 4.35 -15.43
N LYS A 104 -7.42 5.13 -15.45
CA LYS A 104 -7.36 6.53 -15.97
C LYS A 104 -7.87 6.67 -17.40
N ASP A 105 -7.60 5.66 -18.21
CA ASP A 105 -7.91 5.64 -19.63
C ASP A 105 -9.32 5.10 -19.93
N GLY A 106 -10.11 4.82 -18.88
CA GLY A 106 -11.52 4.42 -18.99
C GLY A 106 -11.72 2.98 -19.47
N VAL A 107 -10.65 2.20 -19.58
CA VAL A 107 -10.68 0.79 -19.97
C VAL A 107 -9.73 0.02 -19.08
N LEU A 108 -10.21 -1.03 -18.43
CA LEU A 108 -9.38 -1.94 -17.64
C LEU A 108 -9.20 -3.26 -18.40
N THR A 109 -8.08 -3.38 -19.09
CA THR A 109 -7.76 -4.52 -19.95
C THR A 109 -7.49 -5.80 -19.15
N GLN A 110 -7.50 -6.96 -19.81
CA GLN A 110 -7.16 -8.23 -19.17
C GLN A 110 -5.73 -8.26 -18.61
N ALA A 111 -4.78 -7.62 -19.30
CA ALA A 111 -3.40 -7.53 -18.85
C ALA A 111 -3.28 -6.68 -17.57
N GLU A 112 -3.96 -5.54 -17.51
CA GLU A 112 -3.98 -4.68 -16.32
C GLU A 112 -4.66 -5.35 -15.13
N GLN A 113 -5.67 -6.17 -15.36
CA GLN A 113 -6.29 -6.98 -14.30
C GLN A 113 -5.34 -8.04 -13.74
N LEU A 114 -4.50 -8.66 -14.58
CA LEU A 114 -3.45 -9.55 -14.12
C LEU A 114 -2.39 -8.81 -13.30
N LEU A 115 -1.97 -7.62 -13.75
CA LEU A 115 -1.02 -6.78 -13.02
C LEU A 115 -1.59 -6.34 -11.66
N LEU A 116 -2.86 -5.93 -11.63
CA LEU A 116 -3.55 -5.59 -10.38
C LEU A 116 -3.62 -6.79 -9.44
N TRP A 117 -3.87 -7.99 -9.94
CA TRP A 117 -3.91 -9.20 -9.12
C TRP A 117 -2.54 -9.53 -8.50
N GLU A 118 -1.45 -9.42 -9.27
CA GLU A 118 -0.10 -9.65 -8.75
C GLU A 118 0.28 -8.60 -7.69
N GLU A 119 -0.06 -7.33 -7.93
CA GLU A 119 0.16 -6.25 -6.97
C GLU A 119 -0.63 -6.45 -5.67
N ARG A 120 -1.87 -6.93 -5.77
CA ARG A 120 -2.68 -7.29 -4.60
C ARG A 120 -2.01 -8.38 -3.78
N ARG A 121 -1.55 -9.46 -4.42
CA ARG A 121 -0.84 -10.55 -3.75
C ARG A 121 0.41 -10.04 -3.05
N ARG A 122 1.21 -9.22 -3.73
CA ARG A 122 2.45 -8.63 -3.20
C ARG A 122 2.21 -7.78 -1.95
N LEU A 123 1.08 -7.07 -1.91
CA LEU A 123 0.68 -6.19 -0.80
C LEU A 123 -0.23 -6.86 0.24
N GLY A 124 -0.60 -8.13 0.06
CA GLY A 124 -1.51 -8.85 0.96
C GLY A 124 -2.96 -8.36 0.92
N ILE A 125 -3.42 -7.81 -0.21
CA ILE A 125 -4.76 -7.23 -0.37
C ILE A 125 -5.76 -8.29 -0.87
N GLY A 126 -6.69 -8.66 0.01
CA GLY A 126 -7.79 -9.60 -0.30
C GLY A 126 -8.84 -9.03 -1.27
N ASP A 127 -9.70 -9.92 -1.79
CA ASP A 127 -10.72 -9.56 -2.80
C ASP A 127 -11.73 -8.55 -2.28
N ILE A 128 -12.11 -8.67 -1.01
CA ILE A 128 -13.07 -7.76 -0.37
C ILE A 128 -12.55 -6.32 -0.42
N VAL A 129 -11.31 -6.09 0.01
CA VAL A 129 -10.68 -4.75 0.04
C VAL A 129 -10.51 -4.21 -1.38
N HIS A 130 -10.11 -5.07 -2.34
CA HIS A 130 -10.03 -4.69 -3.74
C HIS A 130 -11.38 -4.24 -4.31
N ASN A 131 -12.43 -5.03 -4.11
CA ASN A 131 -13.77 -4.74 -4.62
C ASN A 131 -14.34 -3.45 -4.02
N GLN A 132 -14.17 -3.26 -2.71
CA GLN A 132 -14.59 -2.03 -2.03
C GLN A 132 -13.86 -0.79 -2.58
N LEU A 133 -12.53 -0.86 -2.73
CA LEU A 133 -11.76 0.23 -3.32
C LEU A 133 -12.17 0.52 -4.76
N MET A 134 -12.37 -0.53 -5.56
CA MET A 134 -12.84 -0.40 -6.94
C MET A 134 -14.19 0.33 -6.99
N GLU A 135 -15.16 -0.09 -6.19
CA GLU A 135 -16.49 0.51 -6.14
C GLU A 135 -16.45 1.98 -5.68
N GLN A 136 -15.67 2.28 -4.64
CA GLN A 136 -15.48 3.66 -4.16
C GLN A 136 -14.87 4.56 -5.24
N LEU A 137 -13.83 4.09 -5.94
CA LEU A 137 -13.19 4.86 -7.02
C LEU A 137 -14.12 5.05 -8.21
N LEU A 138 -14.82 4.00 -8.66
CA LEU A 138 -15.79 4.08 -9.75
C LEU A 138 -16.94 5.04 -9.40
N THR A 139 -17.38 5.07 -8.14
CA THR A 139 -18.39 6.02 -7.66
C THR A 139 -17.90 7.46 -7.79
N VAL A 140 -16.66 7.74 -7.36
CA VAL A 140 -16.04 9.07 -7.50
C VAL A 140 -15.95 9.48 -8.97
N TRP A 141 -15.62 8.54 -9.85
CA TRP A 141 -15.44 8.79 -11.27
C TRP A 141 -16.73 8.99 -12.03
N THR A 142 -17.75 8.21 -11.69
CA THR A 142 -19.10 8.37 -12.22
C THR A 142 -19.64 9.75 -11.87
N ARG A 143 -19.40 10.23 -10.64
CA ARG A 143 -19.73 11.61 -10.23
C ARG A 143 -18.97 12.69 -11.03
N GLN A 144 -17.79 12.37 -11.57
CA GLN A 144 -17.03 13.24 -12.48
C GLN A 144 -17.44 13.12 -13.95
N GLY A 145 -18.48 12.32 -14.26
CA GLY A 145 -18.94 12.08 -15.64
C GLY A 145 -18.07 11.11 -16.44
N LYS A 146 -17.19 10.35 -15.78
CA LYS A 146 -16.34 9.35 -16.43
C LYS A 146 -16.95 7.96 -16.27
N SER A 147 -16.86 7.14 -17.31
CA SER A 147 -17.25 5.73 -17.29
C SER A 147 -16.02 4.88 -17.54
N VAL A 148 -15.94 3.72 -16.87
CA VAL A 148 -14.86 2.74 -17.08
C VAL A 148 -15.46 1.45 -17.65
N GLN A 149 -14.88 0.93 -18.72
CA GLN A 149 -15.17 -0.38 -19.27
C GLN A 149 -14.21 -1.41 -18.68
N ILE A 150 -14.74 -2.39 -17.96
CA ILE A 150 -13.93 -3.44 -17.33
C ILE A 150 -14.05 -4.71 -18.17
N HIS A 151 -12.95 -5.17 -18.74
CA HIS A 151 -12.95 -6.45 -19.47
C HIS A 151 -13.17 -7.63 -18.51
N ALA A 152 -13.82 -8.70 -18.94
CA ALA A 152 -13.94 -9.88 -18.09
C ALA A 152 -12.56 -10.53 -17.87
N PHE A 153 -12.09 -10.55 -16.62
CA PHE A 153 -10.87 -11.26 -16.24
C PHE A 153 -11.21 -12.64 -15.70
N ARG A 154 -10.80 -13.67 -16.43
CA ARG A 154 -10.94 -15.09 -16.04
C ARG A 154 -9.72 -15.61 -15.26
N GLY A 155 -8.76 -14.75 -14.92
CA GLY A 155 -7.43 -15.09 -14.39
C GLY A 155 -7.32 -15.13 -12.87
N GLY A 156 -8.37 -15.62 -12.19
CA GLY A 156 -8.38 -15.81 -10.74
C GLY A 156 -9.44 -16.82 -10.32
N MET A 157 -9.47 -17.99 -10.97
CA MET A 157 -10.30 -19.10 -10.51
C MET A 157 -9.73 -19.68 -9.22
N THR A 158 -10.65 -20.02 -8.31
CA THR A 158 -10.54 -20.65 -6.99
C THR A 158 -10.23 -19.71 -5.83
N ASP A 159 -11.33 -19.30 -5.19
CA ASP A 159 -11.46 -19.23 -3.74
C ASP A 159 -10.42 -20.10 -3.03
N VAL A 160 -9.51 -19.47 -2.29
CA VAL A 160 -8.96 -20.12 -1.10
C VAL A 160 -10.05 -19.99 -0.05
N GLN A 161 -10.97 -20.96 -0.07
CA GLN A 161 -11.86 -21.21 1.05
C GLN A 161 -11.01 -21.40 2.31
N SER A 162 -11.36 -20.70 3.37
CA SER A 162 -11.03 -21.07 4.75
C SER A 162 -12.26 -20.82 5.60
#